data_AF-A0A4R7KU58-F1
#
_entry.id   AF-A0A4R7KU58-F1
#
_cell.length_a   1.000
_cell.length_b   1.000
_cell.length_c   1.000
_cell.angle_alpha   90.00
_cell.angle_beta   90.00
_cell.angle_gamma   90.00
#
_symmetry.space_group_name_H-M   'P 1'
#
loop_
_entity.id
_entity.type
_entity.pdbx_description
1 polymer ?
#
loop_
_entity_poly.entity_id
_entity_poly.type
_entity_poly.pdbx_seq_one_letter_code
_entity_poly.pdbx_strand_id
1 'polypeptide(L)'
;MSYGRCPSKKETYYGFKLHLLITLDGYITDFCLTSADIDDRAELWDLVESYHSIIILGDKDYIDNHLASELKAEKGVTLLPLKRNNSKSQYPKQLRRIIFKLRRRIETTGSQLSCQLNIQRVLARPVWGLITRIKTKLLGHGLCHYVNKVFNNESKVSQIKGLIFG
;
A
#
# COMPACT_ATOMS: atom_id res chain seq x y z
N MET A 1 -7.38 -5.69 -19.08
CA MET A 1 -6.39 -4.60 -18.88
C MET A 1 -6.89 -3.41 -19.65
N SER A 2 -6.90 -2.25 -19.01
CA SER A 2 -7.39 -1.00 -19.58
C SER A 2 -6.39 0.12 -19.32
N TYR A 3 -6.69 1.31 -19.82
CA TYR A 3 -5.96 2.52 -19.49
C TYR A 3 -6.45 3.10 -18.16
N GLY A 4 -5.50 3.52 -17.32
CA GLY A 4 -5.76 4.26 -16.10
C GLY A 4 -4.92 5.54 -16.06
N ARG A 5 -5.33 6.47 -15.20
CA ARG A 5 -4.60 7.72 -14.97
C ARG A 5 -3.96 7.69 -13.59
N CYS A 6 -2.68 8.06 -13.52
CA CYS A 6 -1.97 8.29 -12.27
C CYS A 6 -1.89 9.81 -12.02
N PRO A 7 -2.75 10.40 -11.15
CA PRO A 7 -2.79 11.85 -10.96
C PRO A 7 -1.48 12.42 -10.42
N SER A 8 -0.79 11.68 -9.55
CA SER A 8 0.46 12.08 -8.92
C SER A 8 1.63 12.18 -9.91
N LYS A 9 1.65 11.33 -10.95
CA LYS A 9 2.65 11.37 -12.03
C LYS A 9 2.19 12.13 -13.27
N LYS A 10 0.91 12.51 -13.34
CA LYS A 10 0.25 13.09 -14.54
C LYS A 10 0.41 12.21 -15.78
N GLU A 11 0.43 10.90 -15.59
CA GLU A 11 0.65 9.91 -16.65
C GLU A 11 -0.59 9.03 -16.83
N THR A 12 -0.86 8.67 -18.08
CA THR A 12 -1.80 7.60 -18.42
C THR A 12 -0.98 6.34 -18.67
N TYR A 13 -1.37 5.22 -18.08
CA TYR A 13 -0.69 3.94 -18.24
C TYR A 13 -1.70 2.85 -18.60
N TYR A 14 -1.23 1.87 -19.37
CA TYR A 14 -1.99 0.67 -19.70
C TYR A 14 -1.50 -0.48 -18.84
N GLY A 15 -2.40 -1.17 -18.14
CA GLY A 15 -2.05 -2.36 -17.37
C GLY A 15 -2.85 -2.50 -16.09
N PHE A 16 -2.14 -2.73 -14.98
CA PHE A 16 -2.72 -3.01 -13.67
C PHE A 16 -2.27 -2.01 -12.60
N LYS A 17 -3.11 -1.87 -11.57
CA LYS A 17 -2.81 -1.24 -10.28
C LYS A 17 -2.51 -2.32 -9.25
N LEU A 18 -1.48 -2.09 -8.45
CA LEU A 18 -1.18 -2.91 -7.28
C LEU A 18 -1.57 -2.13 -6.03
N HIS A 19 -2.59 -2.60 -5.31
CA HIS A 19 -3.00 -2.10 -4.01
C HIS A 19 -2.29 -2.90 -2.94
N LEU A 20 -1.75 -2.23 -1.92
CA LEU A 20 -0.99 -2.86 -0.84
C LEU A 20 -1.57 -2.47 0.50
N LEU A 21 -1.82 -3.45 1.36
CA LEU A 21 -2.06 -3.24 2.77
C LEU A 21 -0.75 -3.47 3.54
N ILE A 22 -0.32 -2.45 4.27
CA ILE A 22 1.00 -2.43 4.91
C ILE A 22 0.81 -1.99 6.37
N THR A 23 1.43 -2.72 7.28
CA THR A 23 1.52 -2.34 8.69
C THR A 23 2.30 -1.04 8.89
N LEU A 24 2.15 -0.43 10.05
CA LEU A 24 2.87 0.80 10.41
C LEU A 24 4.41 0.62 10.49
N ASP A 25 4.87 -0.62 10.60
CA ASP A 25 6.29 -0.98 10.64
C ASP A 25 6.87 -1.35 9.28
N GLY A 26 6.03 -1.45 8.24
CA GLY A 26 6.45 -1.69 6.86
C GLY A 26 6.30 -3.13 6.36
N TYR A 27 5.71 -4.03 7.15
CA TYR A 27 5.31 -5.36 6.68
C TYR A 27 4.10 -5.27 5.76
N ILE A 28 4.19 -5.89 4.59
CA ILE A 28 3.09 -6.05 3.65
C ILE A 28 2.25 -7.23 4.13
N THR A 29 0.97 -6.98 4.44
CA THR A 29 0.07 -8.01 4.97
C THR A 29 -0.90 -8.52 3.92
N ASP A 30 -1.28 -7.68 2.97
CA ASP A 30 -2.15 -8.06 1.86
C ASP A 30 -1.90 -7.24 0.60
N PHE A 31 -2.39 -7.73 -0.53
CA PHE A 31 -2.38 -7.00 -1.79
C PHE A 31 -3.54 -7.38 -2.71
N CYS A 32 -3.98 -6.42 -3.53
CA CYS A 32 -4.92 -6.67 -4.63
C CYS A 32 -4.33 -6.15 -5.95
N LEU A 33 -4.60 -6.84 -7.06
CA LEU A 33 -4.17 -6.45 -8.40
C LEU A 33 -5.38 -6.21 -9.28
N THR A 34 -5.57 -4.98 -9.75
CA THR A 34 -6.75 -4.60 -10.55
C THR A 34 -6.38 -3.96 -11.86
N SER A 35 -7.31 -3.93 -12.81
CA SER A 35 -7.10 -3.19 -14.05
C SER A 35 -6.99 -1.68 -13.76
N ALA A 36 -6.23 -0.95 -14.58
CA ALA A 36 -5.86 0.43 -14.30
C ALA A 36 -7.04 1.43 -14.25
N ASP A 37 -8.19 1.06 -14.82
CA ASP A 37 -9.44 1.82 -14.86
C ASP A 37 -10.32 1.65 -13.62
N ILE A 38 -10.10 0.60 -12.82
CA ILE A 38 -10.92 0.31 -11.64
C ILE A 38 -10.72 1.39 -10.57
N ASP A 39 -11.83 1.81 -9.95
CA ASP A 39 -11.83 2.74 -8.81
C ASP A 39 -11.21 2.06 -7.60
N ASP A 40 -10.24 2.74 -6.97
CA ASP A 40 -9.48 2.21 -5.84
C ASP A 40 -10.39 1.85 -4.64
N ARG A 41 -11.58 2.46 -4.55
CA ARG A 41 -12.57 2.20 -3.49
C ARG A 41 -13.29 0.86 -3.64
N ALA A 42 -13.50 0.38 -4.86
CA ALA A 42 -14.23 -0.87 -5.10
C ALA A 42 -13.48 -2.07 -4.49
N GLU A 43 -12.16 -2.00 -4.52
CA GLU A 43 -11.24 -3.07 -4.15
C GLU A 43 -10.88 -3.06 -2.67
N LEU A 44 -11.29 -2.01 -1.94
CA LEU A 44 -11.02 -1.90 -0.52
C LEU A 44 -11.71 -3.03 0.25
N TRP A 45 -12.90 -3.45 -0.17
CA TRP A 45 -13.65 -4.54 0.46
C TRP A 45 -12.93 -5.87 0.41
N ASP A 46 -12.37 -6.19 -0.75
CA ASP A 46 -11.58 -7.40 -0.99
C ASP A 46 -10.24 -7.32 -0.25
N LEU A 47 -9.57 -6.17 -0.31
CA LEU A 47 -8.28 -5.97 0.38
C LEU A 47 -8.40 -6.09 1.90
N VAL A 48 -9.55 -5.77 2.48
CA VAL A 48 -9.81 -5.86 3.92
C VAL A 48 -10.67 -7.07 4.27
N GLU A 49 -10.83 -8.04 3.36
CA GLU A 49 -11.71 -9.20 3.55
C GLU A 49 -11.43 -9.93 4.86
N SER A 50 -10.14 -10.22 5.10
CA SER A 50 -9.67 -10.98 6.24
C SER A 50 -9.49 -10.15 7.53
N TYR A 51 -9.79 -8.85 7.52
CA TYR A 51 -9.48 -7.93 8.63
C TYR A 51 -10.73 -7.41 9.32
N HIS A 52 -10.69 -7.39 10.65
CA HIS A 52 -11.77 -6.88 11.50
C HIS A 52 -11.20 -5.95 12.56
N SER A 53 -11.95 -4.90 12.89
CA SER A 53 -11.63 -3.95 13.97
C SER A 53 -10.25 -3.28 13.87
N ILE A 54 -9.78 -3.01 12.64
CA ILE A 54 -8.50 -2.33 12.38
C ILE A 54 -8.69 -0.86 11.97
N ILE A 55 -7.61 -0.08 12.06
CA ILE A 55 -7.54 1.30 11.55
C ILE A 55 -6.70 1.33 10.29
N ILE A 56 -7.25 1.84 9.19
CA ILE A 56 -6.56 1.94 7.90
C ILE A 56 -6.30 3.40 7.56
N LEU A 57 -5.06 3.74 7.25
CA LEU A 57 -4.69 5.04 6.70
C LEU A 57 -4.83 4.98 5.18
N GLY A 58 -5.90 5.58 4.64
CA GLY A 58 -6.16 5.64 3.21
C GLY A 58 -5.52 6.85 2.52
N ASP A 59 -5.24 6.75 1.23
CA ASP A 59 -4.91 7.93 0.42
C ASP A 59 -6.11 8.87 0.27
N LYS A 60 -5.89 10.04 -0.34
CA LYS A 60 -6.91 11.07 -0.57
C LYS A 60 -8.11 10.55 -1.39
N ASP A 61 -7.88 9.57 -2.23
CA ASP A 61 -8.91 9.03 -3.12
C ASP A 61 -9.91 8.12 -2.36
N TYR A 62 -9.60 7.78 -1.12
CA TYR A 62 -10.46 7.03 -0.20
C TYR A 62 -11.35 7.93 0.69
N ILE A 63 -11.49 9.23 0.36
CA ILE A 63 -12.43 10.11 1.06
C ILE A 63 -13.85 9.81 0.57
N ASP A 64 -14.47 8.78 1.16
CA ASP A 64 -15.86 8.43 0.92
C ASP A 64 -16.56 8.10 2.25
N ASN A 65 -17.49 8.97 2.66
CA ASN A 65 -18.15 8.85 3.95
C ASN A 65 -19.11 7.65 4.01
N HIS A 66 -19.67 7.23 2.87
CA HIS A 66 -20.57 6.09 2.81
C HIS A 66 -19.78 4.80 3.05
N LEU A 67 -18.75 4.60 2.22
CA LEU A 67 -17.83 3.47 2.32
C LEU A 67 -17.20 3.35 3.71
N ALA A 68 -16.76 4.47 4.30
CA ALA A 68 -16.18 4.46 5.64
C ALA A 68 -17.20 4.08 6.72
N SER A 69 -18.48 4.44 6.55
CA SER A 69 -19.54 4.09 7.49
C SER A 69 -19.92 2.62 7.39
N GLU A 70 -20.03 2.09 6.17
CA GLU A 70 -20.31 0.66 5.93
C GLU A 70 -19.18 -0.23 6.43
N LEU A 71 -17.92 0.08 6.10
CA LEU A 71 -16.76 -0.68 6.59
C LEU A 71 -16.68 -0.70 8.12
N LYS A 72 -17.07 0.39 8.76
CA LYS A 72 -17.12 0.47 10.22
C LYS A 72 -18.28 -0.34 10.79
N ALA A 73 -19.44 -0.33 10.14
CA ALA A 73 -20.61 -1.07 10.59
C ALA A 73 -20.43 -2.60 10.42
N GLU A 74 -19.93 -3.04 9.27
CA GLU A 74 -19.83 -4.46 8.94
C GLU A 74 -18.57 -5.13 9.51
N LYS A 75 -17.42 -4.44 9.46
CA LYS A 75 -16.13 -5.03 9.84
C LYS A 75 -15.45 -4.35 11.03
N GLY A 76 -16.03 -3.27 11.55
CA GLY A 76 -15.35 -2.44 12.55
C GLY A 76 -14.10 -1.72 12.02
N VAL A 77 -13.91 -1.68 10.70
CA VAL A 77 -12.73 -1.06 10.08
C VAL A 77 -12.90 0.45 10.07
N THR A 78 -11.98 1.15 10.72
CA THR A 78 -11.99 2.62 10.74
C THR A 78 -11.04 3.15 9.66
N LEU A 79 -11.61 3.65 8.57
CA LEU A 79 -10.87 4.30 7.49
C LEU A 79 -10.56 5.76 7.86
N LEU A 80 -9.27 6.10 7.91
CA LEU A 80 -8.76 7.44 8.13
C LEU A 80 -8.13 7.96 6.84
N PRO A 81 -8.92 8.53 5.91
CA PRO A 81 -8.38 9.05 4.66
C PRO A 81 -7.57 10.32 4.91
N LEU A 82 -6.56 10.52 4.08
CA LEU A 82 -5.73 11.71 4.11
C LEU A 82 -6.52 12.95 3.67
N LYS A 83 -6.70 13.89 4.59
CA LYS A 83 -7.41 15.14 4.31
C LYS A 83 -6.52 16.12 3.54
N ARG A 84 -7.11 16.85 2.58
CA ARG A 84 -6.46 17.97 1.89
C ARG A 84 -6.07 19.06 2.90
N ASN A 85 -4.95 19.76 2.66
CA ASN A 85 -4.46 20.82 3.56
C ASN A 85 -5.51 21.92 3.84
N ASN A 86 -6.38 22.19 2.87
CA ASN A 86 -7.42 23.23 2.95
C ASN A 86 -8.78 22.69 3.44
N SER A 87 -8.85 21.46 3.95
CA SER A 87 -10.11 20.89 4.44
C SER A 87 -10.55 21.58 5.74
N LYS A 88 -11.84 21.93 5.82
CA LYS A 88 -12.44 22.61 6.98
C LYS A 88 -12.34 21.81 8.28
N SER A 89 -12.30 20.47 8.21
CA SER A 89 -12.15 19.59 9.37
C SER A 89 -10.78 18.90 9.37
N GLN A 90 -9.71 19.58 9.75
CA GLN A 90 -8.39 18.94 9.85
C GLN A 90 -8.24 18.06 11.09
N TYR A 91 -7.41 17.02 10.99
CA TYR A 91 -6.96 16.29 12.17
C TYR A 91 -6.09 17.19 13.07
N PRO A 92 -6.07 16.93 14.40
CA PRO A 92 -5.16 17.62 15.31
C PRO A 92 -3.70 17.55 14.84
N LYS A 93 -2.93 18.60 15.11
CA LYS A 93 -1.53 18.73 14.64
C LYS A 93 -0.65 17.52 15.03
N GLN A 94 -0.86 16.97 16.22
CA GLN A 94 -0.14 15.79 16.71
C GLN A 94 -0.48 14.55 15.87
N LEU A 95 -1.77 14.27 15.64
CA LEU A 95 -2.21 13.16 14.82
C LEU A 95 -1.72 13.28 13.37
N ARG A 96 -1.75 14.49 12.79
CA ARG A 96 -1.18 14.75 11.46
C ARG A 96 0.29 14.37 11.40
N ARG A 97 1.10 14.78 12.38
CA ARG A 97 2.53 14.44 12.44
C ARG A 97 2.77 12.92 12.46
N ILE A 98 1.96 12.19 13.22
CA ILE A 98 2.03 10.72 13.27
C ILE A 98 1.69 10.13 11.90
N ILE A 99 0.55 10.51 11.32
CA ILE A 99 0.12 10.05 9.99
C ILE A 99 1.21 10.34 8.93
N PHE A 100 1.82 11.53 8.94
CA PHE A 100 2.90 11.87 8.02
C PHE A 100 4.15 10.98 8.20
N LYS A 101 4.55 10.67 9.44
CA LYS A 101 5.67 9.76 9.70
C LYS A 101 5.37 8.35 9.18
N LEU A 102 4.17 7.85 9.43
CA LEU A 102 3.72 6.52 8.99
C LEU A 102 3.66 6.45 7.46
N ARG A 103 3.14 7.48 6.80
CA ARG A 103 3.13 7.59 5.33
C ARG A 103 4.54 7.48 4.73
N ARG A 104 5.54 8.15 5.32
CA ARG A 104 6.93 8.04 4.82
C ARG A 104 7.47 6.60 4.87
N ARG A 105 7.07 5.81 5.87
CA ARG A 105 7.45 4.39 5.96
C ARG A 105 6.79 3.56 4.84
N ILE A 106 5.51 3.81 4.57
CA ILE A 106 4.77 3.19 3.47
C ILE A 106 5.40 3.57 2.12
N GLU A 107 5.70 4.85 1.90
CA GLU A 107 6.37 5.34 0.67
C GLU A 107 7.77 4.72 0.51
N THR A 108 8.50 4.51 1.61
CA THR A 108 9.78 3.80 1.60
C THR A 108 9.61 2.36 1.13
N THR A 109 8.61 1.65 1.64
CA THR A 109 8.29 0.27 1.23
C THR A 109 7.94 0.21 -0.26
N GLY A 110 7.06 1.10 -0.74
CA GLY A 110 6.72 1.19 -2.16
C GLY A 110 7.91 1.53 -3.05
N SER A 111 8.81 2.40 -2.59
CA SER A 111 10.06 2.73 -3.28
C SER A 111 11.01 1.52 -3.36
N GLN A 112 11.12 0.72 -2.30
CA GLN A 112 11.90 -0.52 -2.32
C GLN A 112 11.36 -1.53 -3.33
N LEU A 113 10.05 -1.77 -3.30
CA LEU A 113 9.40 -2.66 -4.25
C LEU A 113 9.64 -2.19 -5.70
N SER A 114 9.56 -0.87 -5.93
CA SER A 114 9.71 -0.28 -7.27
C SER A 114 11.16 -0.26 -7.74
N CYS A 115 12.08 0.24 -6.93
CA CYS A 115 13.46 0.50 -7.33
C CYS A 115 14.41 -0.68 -7.12
N GLN A 116 14.16 -1.54 -6.15
CA GLN A 116 15.05 -2.66 -5.80
C GLN A 116 14.49 -3.97 -6.36
N LEU A 117 13.21 -4.20 -6.16
CA LEU A 117 12.56 -5.42 -6.64
C LEU A 117 11.93 -5.26 -8.02
N ASN A 118 11.94 -4.06 -8.63
CA ASN A 118 11.39 -3.81 -9.96
C ASN A 118 9.94 -4.33 -10.11
N ILE A 119 9.08 -4.10 -9.10
CA ILE A 119 7.72 -4.63 -9.08
C ILE A 119 6.84 -4.05 -10.20
N GLN A 120 7.18 -2.86 -10.70
CA GLN A 120 6.47 -2.21 -11.81
C GLN A 120 6.87 -2.77 -13.18
N ARG A 121 7.97 -3.52 -13.27
CA ARG A 121 8.49 -4.12 -14.50
C ARG A 121 8.55 -5.64 -14.35
N VAL A 122 7.40 -6.28 -14.53
CA VAL A 122 7.27 -7.73 -14.46
C VAL A 122 6.98 -8.28 -15.85
N LEU A 123 7.97 -8.96 -16.43
CA LEU A 123 7.84 -9.59 -17.75
C LEU A 123 7.07 -10.91 -17.64
N ALA A 124 5.74 -10.86 -17.69
CA ALA A 124 4.89 -12.05 -17.73
C ALA A 124 3.92 -11.95 -18.90
N ARG A 125 3.74 -13.06 -19.64
CA ARG A 125 2.77 -13.13 -20.73
C ARG A 125 1.35 -13.41 -20.20
N PRO A 126 1.13 -14.41 -19.32
CA PRO A 126 -0.19 -14.61 -18.73
C PRO A 126 -0.34 -13.86 -17.39
N VAL A 127 -1.59 -13.51 -17.06
CA VAL A 127 -1.94 -12.82 -15.81
C VAL A 127 -1.54 -13.62 -14.57
N TRP A 128 -1.74 -14.94 -14.57
CA TRP A 128 -1.31 -15.78 -13.44
C TRP A 128 0.22 -15.69 -13.23
N GLY A 129 1.00 -15.62 -14.31
CA GLY A 129 2.46 -15.46 -14.24
C GLY A 129 2.86 -14.10 -13.67
N LEU A 130 2.09 -13.04 -13.97
CA LEU A 130 2.26 -11.72 -13.35
C LEU A 130 2.01 -11.80 -11.84
N ILE A 131 0.88 -12.39 -11.42
CA ILE A 131 0.52 -12.56 -10.02
C ILE A 131 1.58 -13.35 -9.27
N THR A 132 2.04 -14.48 -9.82
CA THR A 132 3.08 -15.31 -9.20
C THR A 132 4.36 -14.50 -8.96
N ARG A 133 4.83 -13.75 -9.97
CA ARG A 133 6.04 -12.93 -9.84
C ARG A 133 5.87 -11.77 -8.86
N ILE A 134 4.69 -11.16 -8.80
CA ILE A 134 4.37 -10.15 -7.78
C ILE A 134 4.44 -10.78 -6.40
N LYS A 135 3.77 -11.92 -6.17
CA LYS A 135 3.82 -12.66 -4.90
C LYS A 135 5.25 -12.97 -4.50
N THR A 136 6.08 -13.49 -5.40
CA THR A 136 7.50 -13.77 -5.12
C THR A 136 8.27 -12.51 -4.68
N LYS A 137 8.05 -11.36 -5.34
CA LYS A 137 8.70 -10.09 -4.97
C LYS A 137 8.22 -9.59 -3.59
N LEU A 138 6.92 -9.66 -3.32
CA LEU A 138 6.36 -9.27 -2.01
C LEU A 138 6.89 -10.17 -0.89
N LEU A 139 6.93 -11.48 -1.10
CA LEU A 139 7.50 -12.44 -0.16
C LEU A 139 9.00 -12.19 0.07
N GLY A 140 9.77 -11.93 -1.00
CA GLY A 140 11.19 -11.58 -0.89
C GLY A 140 11.42 -10.30 -0.08
N HIS A 141 10.57 -9.27 -0.27
CA HIS A 141 10.59 -8.07 0.56
C HIS A 141 10.33 -8.38 2.03
N GLY A 142 9.26 -9.13 2.32
CA GLY A 142 8.89 -9.52 3.68
C GLY A 142 9.99 -10.34 4.38
N LEU A 143 10.63 -11.26 3.66
CA LEU A 143 11.75 -12.06 4.18
C LEU A 143 12.96 -11.17 4.50
N CYS A 144 13.35 -10.27 3.60
CA CYS A 144 14.45 -9.33 3.87
C CYS A 144 14.15 -8.44 5.09
N HIS A 145 12.91 -8.00 5.21
CA HIS A 145 12.46 -7.18 6.33
C HIS A 145 12.49 -7.96 7.66
N TYR A 146 12.05 -9.23 7.64
CA TYR A 146 12.12 -10.14 8.79
C TYR A 146 13.57 -10.43 9.20
N VAL A 147 14.44 -10.79 8.25
CA VAL A 147 15.87 -11.01 8.48
C VAL A 147 16.48 -9.75 9.10
N ASN A 148 16.23 -8.57 8.54
CA ASN A 148 16.71 -7.33 9.13
C ASN A 148 16.19 -7.08 10.55
N LYS A 149 14.95 -7.46 10.88
CA LYS A 149 14.41 -7.34 12.23
C LYS A 149 15.13 -8.27 13.23
N VAL A 150 15.49 -9.48 12.80
CA VAL A 150 16.18 -10.46 13.63
C VAL A 150 17.65 -10.08 13.85
N PHE A 151 18.33 -9.57 12.81
CA PHE A 151 19.78 -9.32 12.84
C PHE A 151 20.19 -7.88 13.19
N ASN A 152 19.31 -6.88 13.04
CA ASN A 152 19.62 -5.48 13.35
C ASN A 152 18.67 -4.91 14.41
N ASN A 153 19.23 -4.31 15.48
CA ASN A 153 18.49 -3.49 16.44
C ASN A 153 17.67 -2.42 15.71
N GLU A 154 16.34 -2.56 15.71
CA GLU A 154 15.17 -1.75 15.24
C GLU A 154 15.37 -0.54 14.28
N SER A 155 16.49 0.15 14.34
CA SER A 155 16.90 1.31 13.54
C SER A 155 17.06 1.07 12.03
N LYS A 156 17.29 -0.17 11.55
CA LYS A 156 17.55 -0.48 10.13
C LYS A 156 16.58 -1.49 9.49
N VAL A 157 15.46 -1.80 10.14
CA VAL A 157 14.54 -2.88 9.69
C VAL A 157 14.03 -2.64 8.26
N SER A 158 13.80 -1.37 7.91
CA SER A 158 13.38 -0.95 6.57
C SER A 158 14.54 -0.71 5.60
N GLN A 159 15.78 -1.15 5.84
CA GLN A 159 16.90 -0.99 4.89
C GLN A 159 17.30 -2.33 4.27
N ILE A 160 16.58 -2.76 3.22
CA ILE A 160 16.80 -4.09 2.61
C ILE A 160 17.84 -4.12 1.48
N LYS A 161 18.40 -2.96 1.07
CA LYS A 161 19.33 -2.84 -0.08
C LYS A 161 20.55 -3.77 0.03
N GLY A 162 21.17 -3.81 1.20
CA GLY A 162 22.37 -4.62 1.42
C GLY A 162 22.10 -6.13 1.51
N LEU A 163 20.84 -6.56 1.63
CA LEU A 163 20.46 -7.97 1.64
C LEU A 163 20.06 -8.48 0.25
N ILE A 164 19.52 -7.61 -0.61
CA ILE A 164 19.08 -7.98 -1.96
C ILE A 164 20.25 -7.98 -2.96
N PHE A 165 21.24 -7.12 -2.76
CA PHE A 165 22.36 -6.91 -3.68
C PHE A 165 23.74 -7.03 -3.00
N GLY A 166 23.77 -7.59 -1.79
CA GLY A 166 25.00 -7.85 -1.04
C GLY A 166 25.79 -9.03 -1.56
#